data_AF-A0A6A0A862-F1
#
_entry.id   AF-A0A6A0A862-F1
#
_cell.length_a   1.000
_cell.length_b   1.000
_cell.length_c   1.000
_cell.angle_alpha   90.00
_cell.angle_beta   90.00
_cell.angle_gamma   90.00
#
_symmetry.space_group_name_H-M   'P 1'
#
loop_
_entity.id
_entity.type
_entity.pdbx_description
1 polymer ?
#
loop_
_entity_poly.entity_id
_entity_poly.type
_entity_poly.pdbx_seq_one_letter_code
_entity_poly.pdbx_strand_id
1 'polypeptide(L)'
;MHEHLQRLVPVAAGPGPGRVLIFQGLRVRMGMASGTSSAEEVTFNASLGRVKYGGALMAAAKAIQDAAQGGMVLATSSTFKQLSVDSLGLLVISMGEHVLKAGEEAVQVYHLLNQALSHRAFHLGAVRSVAQSSLGVLQAPYGQAAVCFMNAVGVGILEAWNPPVAAAALKLYQGCAQAALCQHGGYLMEAVDGLCLAAFGSPAAAVRWALDTLTRCLELDWPPELLEHELGEAVELMSVNSQGTTSLPATATSLARASCEGLPELAGRATPPAASGRVYQLQVHKLLFRGLRVKVGIDYGPVHADLHAVTGRVMYRGKVMNRSARICGSAKSGQVWASSGAWHAAQHDLNNRVDSLSYDPAGAEQAAGRMSSVAAAPLVAATNLGSFKLKGIKVQATSSPHSCPAQNKMW
;
A
#
# COMPACT_ATOMS: atom_id res chain seq x y z
N MET A 1 11.60 -18.39 -5.71
CA MET A 1 12.03 -17.17 -6.43
C MET A 1 13.07 -17.45 -7.53
N HIS A 2 14.16 -18.19 -7.27
CA HIS A 2 15.20 -18.54 -8.28
C HIS A 2 14.65 -19.31 -9.50
N GLU A 3 13.77 -20.30 -9.30
CA GLU A 3 13.10 -21.04 -10.39
C GLU A 3 12.21 -20.15 -11.29
N HIS A 4 11.76 -19.00 -10.80
CA HIS A 4 10.83 -18.13 -11.53
C HIS A 4 11.57 -17.27 -12.57
N LEU A 5 12.69 -16.62 -12.21
CA LEU A 5 13.53 -15.97 -13.23
C LEU A 5 14.22 -16.99 -14.14
N GLN A 6 14.47 -18.23 -13.70
CA GLN A 6 14.92 -19.30 -14.60
C GLN A 6 13.88 -19.67 -15.67
N ARG A 7 12.58 -19.56 -15.36
CA ARG A 7 11.49 -19.73 -16.36
C ARG A 7 11.24 -18.48 -17.20
N LEU A 8 11.49 -17.30 -16.65
CA LEU A 8 11.34 -16.02 -17.35
C LEU A 8 12.56 -15.67 -18.20
N VAL A 9 13.73 -16.26 -17.91
CA VAL A 9 15.00 -15.84 -18.48
C VAL A 9 15.97 -17.02 -18.71
N PRO A 10 16.44 -17.25 -19.96
CA PRO A 10 17.52 -18.16 -20.30
C PRO A 10 18.76 -17.91 -19.44
N VAL A 11 19.18 -18.96 -18.74
CA VAL A 11 20.37 -18.96 -17.90
C VAL A 11 21.61 -19.19 -18.75
N ALA A 12 22.60 -18.32 -18.65
CA ALA A 12 23.92 -18.61 -19.19
C ALA A 12 24.57 -19.76 -18.39
N ALA A 13 24.99 -20.83 -19.08
CA ALA A 13 25.78 -21.89 -18.46
C ALA A 13 27.09 -21.30 -17.94
N GLY A 14 27.41 -21.51 -16.66
CA GLY A 14 28.72 -21.13 -16.13
C GLY A 14 29.82 -22.13 -16.52
N PRO A 15 31.03 -21.96 -15.98
CA PRO A 15 32.22 -22.74 -16.37
C PRO A 15 32.22 -24.19 -15.84
N GLY A 16 31.04 -24.82 -15.69
CA GLY A 16 30.86 -26.20 -15.27
C GLY A 16 29.38 -26.56 -15.05
N PRO A 17 29.04 -27.86 -14.91
CA PRO A 17 27.67 -28.28 -14.65
C PRO A 17 27.17 -27.72 -13.31
N GLY A 18 26.04 -27.00 -13.35
CA GLY A 18 25.34 -26.49 -12.17
C GLY A 18 25.95 -25.24 -11.51
N ARG A 19 26.94 -24.59 -12.10
CA ARG A 19 27.48 -23.30 -11.60
C ARG A 19 27.11 -22.17 -12.55
N VAL A 20 26.71 -21.02 -12.01
CA VAL A 20 26.45 -19.79 -12.79
C VAL A 20 27.40 -18.71 -12.28
N LEU A 21 28.18 -18.11 -13.18
CA LEU A 21 29.08 -17.02 -12.82
C LEU A 21 28.28 -15.73 -12.63
N ILE A 22 28.18 -15.24 -11.40
CA ILE A 22 27.47 -13.99 -11.09
C ILE A 22 28.40 -12.79 -11.31
N PHE A 23 29.58 -12.74 -10.68
CA PHE A 23 30.54 -11.63 -10.83
C PHE A 23 31.96 -12.16 -11.02
N GLN A 24 32.76 -11.43 -11.80
CA GLN A 24 34.21 -11.62 -11.91
C GLN A 24 34.87 -10.27 -12.19
N GLY A 25 35.79 -9.84 -11.32
CA GLY A 25 36.53 -8.58 -11.47
C GLY A 25 35.81 -7.34 -10.90
N LEU A 26 36.22 -6.17 -11.40
CA LEU A 26 35.71 -4.86 -10.95
C LEU A 26 34.22 -4.70 -11.26
N ARG A 27 33.50 -4.04 -10.34
CA ARG A 27 32.06 -3.82 -10.46
C ARG A 27 31.77 -2.33 -10.67
N VAL A 28 31.11 -2.01 -11.79
CA VAL A 28 30.77 -0.64 -12.17
C VAL A 28 29.35 -0.29 -11.75
N ARG A 29 29.14 0.93 -11.28
CA ARG A 29 27.81 1.52 -11.03
C ARG A 29 27.45 2.38 -12.23
N MET A 30 26.36 2.07 -12.92
CA MET A 30 25.92 2.83 -14.09
C MET A 30 24.52 3.40 -13.87
N GLY A 31 24.35 4.68 -14.20
CA GLY A 31 23.07 5.36 -14.18
C GLY A 31 22.84 6.12 -15.48
N MET A 32 21.61 6.03 -15.98
CA MET A 32 21.19 6.64 -17.24
C MET A 32 19.97 7.52 -16.99
N ALA A 33 19.99 8.71 -17.59
CA ALA A 33 18.86 9.62 -17.64
C ALA A 33 18.81 10.25 -19.04
N SER A 34 17.60 10.54 -19.52
CA SER A 34 17.38 11.24 -20.79
C SER A 34 16.35 12.34 -20.60
N GLY A 35 16.46 13.38 -21.40
CA GLY A 35 15.64 14.59 -21.34
C GLY A 35 16.19 15.64 -22.27
N THR A 36 15.51 16.78 -22.34
CA THR A 36 15.97 17.94 -23.11
C THR A 36 16.91 18.78 -22.26
N SER A 37 18.14 18.99 -22.73
CA SER A 37 19.08 19.97 -22.13
C SER A 37 18.97 21.31 -22.86
N SER A 38 19.07 22.43 -22.15
CA SER A 38 19.16 23.74 -22.80
C SER A 38 20.56 23.95 -23.39
N ALA A 39 20.70 24.81 -24.41
CA ALA A 39 22.00 25.11 -25.00
C ALA A 39 23.00 25.71 -24.00
N GLU A 40 22.48 26.37 -22.95
CA GLU A 40 23.27 26.95 -21.86
C GLU A 40 23.92 25.89 -20.95
N GLU A 41 23.35 24.69 -20.89
CA GLU A 41 23.89 23.57 -20.11
C GLU A 41 25.05 22.85 -20.82
N VAL A 42 25.34 23.22 -22.07
CA VAL A 42 26.40 22.63 -22.88
C VAL A 42 27.53 23.66 -23.06
N THR A 43 28.64 23.43 -22.36
CA THR A 43 29.78 24.37 -22.35
C THR A 43 31.01 23.72 -22.96
N PHE A 44 31.73 24.43 -23.82
CA PHE A 44 33.00 23.96 -24.35
C PHE A 44 34.15 24.37 -23.43
N ASN A 45 34.88 23.39 -22.90
CA ASN A 45 36.10 23.63 -22.15
C ASN A 45 37.29 23.69 -23.11
N ALA A 46 37.78 24.91 -23.37
CA ALA A 46 38.88 25.16 -24.30
C ALA A 46 40.22 24.57 -23.85
N SER A 47 40.51 24.48 -22.54
CA SER A 47 41.79 23.94 -22.06
C SER A 47 41.86 22.42 -22.15
N LEU A 48 40.71 21.74 -22.06
CA LEU A 48 40.60 20.29 -22.24
C LEU A 48 40.20 19.87 -23.66
N GLY A 49 39.82 20.83 -24.52
CA GLY A 49 39.29 20.57 -25.85
C GLY A 49 38.03 19.70 -25.86
N ARG A 50 37.17 19.80 -24.82
CA ARG A 50 36.02 18.91 -24.62
C ARG A 50 34.74 19.66 -24.27
N VAL A 51 33.61 19.14 -24.74
CA VAL A 51 32.28 19.60 -24.34
C VAL A 51 31.93 19.05 -22.96
N LYS A 52 31.39 19.90 -22.09
CA LYS A 52 30.87 19.58 -20.77
C LYS A 52 29.36 19.78 -20.77
N TYR A 53 28.65 18.74 -20.36
CA TYR A 53 27.21 18.76 -20.15
C TYR A 53 26.92 18.98 -18.67
N GLY A 54 26.02 19.91 -18.35
CA GLY A 54 25.59 20.26 -17.00
C GLY A 54 24.08 20.13 -16.82
N GLY A 55 23.55 20.87 -15.85
CA GLY A 55 22.10 21.02 -15.70
C GLY A 55 21.38 19.85 -15.00
N ALA A 56 20.06 19.90 -15.08
CA ALA A 56 19.17 18.97 -14.40
C ALA A 56 19.34 17.53 -14.91
N LEU A 57 19.57 17.36 -16.22
CA LEU A 57 19.78 16.05 -16.83
C LEU A 57 21.04 15.35 -16.29
N MET A 58 22.16 16.07 -16.22
CA MET A 58 23.41 15.54 -15.66
C MET A 58 23.26 15.24 -14.17
N ALA A 59 22.56 16.10 -13.42
CA ALA A 59 22.27 15.87 -12.01
C ALA A 59 21.41 14.62 -11.78
N ALA A 60 20.43 14.35 -12.65
CA ALA A 60 19.59 13.16 -12.62
C ALA A 60 20.38 11.88 -12.96
N ALA A 61 21.21 11.93 -14.02
CA ALA A 61 22.08 10.81 -14.38
C ALA A 61 23.04 10.43 -13.22
N LYS A 62 23.63 11.45 -12.58
CA LYS A 62 24.49 11.27 -11.39
C LYS A 62 23.71 10.69 -10.21
N ALA A 63 22.50 11.17 -9.93
CA ALA A 63 21.66 10.67 -8.85
C ALA A 63 21.32 9.18 -9.03
N ILE A 64 20.93 8.77 -10.24
CA ILE A 64 20.65 7.36 -10.57
C ILE A 64 21.92 6.50 -10.46
N GLN A 65 23.07 7.01 -10.90
CA GLN A 65 24.35 6.31 -10.77
C GLN A 65 24.77 6.13 -9.31
N ASP A 66 24.53 7.13 -8.46
CA ASP A 66 24.76 7.06 -7.01
C ASP A 66 23.79 6.11 -6.31
N ALA A 67 22.59 5.92 -6.86
CA ALA A 67 21.61 4.95 -6.36
C ALA A 67 22.00 3.49 -6.69
N ALA A 68 22.72 3.28 -7.81
CA ALA A 68 23.10 1.96 -8.33
C ALA A 68 24.19 1.27 -7.51
N GLN A 69 24.11 -0.03 -7.25
CA GLN A 69 25.23 -0.82 -6.70
C GLN A 69 26.17 -1.32 -7.81
N GLY A 70 27.37 -1.77 -7.42
CA GLY A 70 28.33 -2.29 -8.39
C GLY A 70 27.77 -3.51 -9.12
N GLY A 71 27.70 -3.43 -10.45
CA GLY A 71 27.09 -4.43 -11.33
C GLY A 71 25.65 -4.10 -11.76
N MET A 72 25.08 -2.99 -11.30
CA MET A 72 23.78 -2.49 -11.75
C MET A 72 23.90 -1.47 -12.89
N VAL A 73 22.93 -1.53 -13.80
CA VAL A 73 22.66 -0.49 -14.79
C VAL A 73 21.24 0.03 -14.53
N LEU A 74 21.13 1.22 -13.96
CA LEU A 74 19.85 1.84 -13.65
C LEU A 74 19.49 2.93 -14.66
N ALA A 75 18.20 3.07 -14.94
CA ALA A 75 17.67 4.08 -15.86
C ALA A 75 16.41 4.75 -15.29
N THR A 76 16.21 6.02 -15.62
CA THR A 76 14.96 6.73 -15.33
C THR A 76 13.83 6.27 -16.24
N SER A 77 12.58 6.60 -15.87
CA SER A 77 11.42 6.37 -16.72
C SER A 77 11.47 7.11 -18.06
N SER A 78 12.07 8.30 -18.12
CA SER A 78 12.28 9.04 -19.37
C SER A 78 13.21 8.30 -20.32
N THR A 79 14.28 7.69 -19.80
CA THR A 79 15.18 6.84 -20.59
C THR A 79 14.48 5.58 -21.03
N PHE A 80 13.79 4.90 -20.13
CA PHE A 80 13.06 3.68 -20.46
C PHE A 80 12.05 3.88 -21.60
N LYS A 81 11.26 4.96 -21.57
CA LYS A 81 10.27 5.28 -22.62
C LYS A 81 10.89 5.51 -24.00
N GLN A 82 12.16 5.89 -24.06
CA GLN A 82 12.90 6.10 -25.31
C GLN A 82 13.60 4.83 -25.82
N LEU A 83 13.68 3.77 -25.00
CA LEU A 83 14.26 2.50 -25.39
C LEU A 83 13.23 1.65 -26.14
N SER A 84 13.58 1.20 -27.34
CA SER A 84 12.88 0.11 -28.03
C SER A 84 13.33 -1.24 -27.44
N VAL A 85 12.81 -1.61 -26.28
CA VAL A 85 13.23 -2.78 -25.49
C VAL A 85 13.26 -4.06 -26.35
N ASP A 86 12.25 -4.27 -27.19
CA ASP A 86 12.12 -5.44 -28.06
C ASP A 86 13.28 -5.58 -29.06
N SER A 87 13.84 -4.46 -29.52
CA SER A 87 14.95 -4.46 -30.49
C SER A 87 16.32 -4.72 -29.85
N LEU A 88 16.45 -4.54 -28.53
CA LEU A 88 17.72 -4.61 -27.81
C LEU A 88 17.97 -5.98 -27.15
N GLY A 89 16.96 -6.85 -27.07
CA GLY A 89 17.08 -8.14 -26.37
C GLY A 89 17.40 -8.00 -24.87
N LEU A 90 17.04 -6.86 -24.28
CA LEU A 90 17.30 -6.55 -22.87
C LEU A 90 16.15 -7.04 -21.99
N LEU A 91 16.51 -7.56 -20.82
CA LEU A 91 15.57 -7.74 -19.72
C LEU A 91 15.49 -6.41 -18.94
N VAL A 92 14.30 -5.85 -18.83
CA VAL A 92 14.07 -4.63 -18.03
C VAL A 92 13.12 -4.93 -16.90
N ILE A 93 13.53 -4.61 -15.68
CA ILE A 93 12.69 -4.76 -14.48
C ILE A 93 12.49 -3.40 -13.80
N SER A 94 11.24 -3.10 -13.46
CA SER A 94 10.89 -1.96 -12.60
C SER A 94 11.43 -2.22 -11.21
N MET A 95 12.25 -1.30 -10.71
CA MET A 95 12.76 -1.32 -9.33
C MET A 95 11.84 -0.56 -8.37
N GLY A 96 10.76 0.04 -8.88
CA GLY A 96 9.84 0.86 -8.12
C GLY A 96 10.15 2.35 -8.24
N GLU A 97 9.46 3.14 -7.43
CA GLU A 97 9.63 4.60 -7.38
C GLU A 97 10.43 4.99 -6.16
N HIS A 98 11.41 5.88 -6.36
CA HIS A 98 12.40 6.21 -5.35
C HIS A 98 12.64 7.71 -5.27
N VAL A 99 12.67 8.24 -4.06
CA VAL A 99 13.19 9.57 -3.76
C VAL A 99 14.70 9.45 -3.63
N LEU A 100 15.44 9.92 -4.63
CA LEU A 100 16.90 9.74 -4.69
C LEU A 100 17.67 10.76 -3.84
N LYS A 101 17.10 11.96 -3.67
CA LYS A 101 17.64 13.04 -2.83
C LYS A 101 16.53 13.66 -2.00
N ALA A 102 16.88 14.16 -0.82
CA ALA A 102 15.91 14.76 0.09
C ALA A 102 15.29 16.02 -0.53
N GLY A 103 13.96 16.12 -0.50
CA GLY A 103 13.21 17.24 -1.07
C GLY A 103 12.91 17.12 -2.57
N GLU A 104 13.39 16.07 -3.25
CA GLU A 104 13.02 15.79 -4.64
C GLU A 104 11.81 14.85 -4.71
N GLU A 105 11.11 14.85 -5.86
CA GLU A 105 10.02 13.92 -6.14
C GLU A 105 10.53 12.50 -6.37
N ALA A 106 9.65 11.52 -6.17
CA ALA A 106 9.99 10.13 -6.46
C ALA A 106 10.11 9.90 -7.97
N VAL A 107 11.13 9.14 -8.37
CA VAL A 107 11.40 8.77 -9.75
C VAL A 107 11.27 7.27 -9.92
N GLN A 108 10.53 6.84 -10.94
CA GLN A 108 10.49 5.43 -11.35
C GLN A 108 11.86 5.00 -11.88
N VAL A 109 12.45 4.00 -11.23
CA VAL A 109 13.75 3.43 -11.55
C VAL A 109 13.56 2.09 -12.26
N TYR A 110 14.34 1.87 -13.32
CA TYR A 110 14.41 0.61 -14.05
C TYR A 110 15.82 0.04 -13.97
N HIS A 111 15.93 -1.28 -13.85
CA HIS A 111 17.19 -2.00 -13.97
C HIS A 111 17.25 -2.69 -15.31
N LEU A 112 18.26 -2.32 -16.09
CA LEU A 112 18.55 -2.87 -17.41
C LEU A 112 19.52 -4.04 -17.28
N LEU A 113 19.13 -5.20 -17.74
CA LEU A 113 19.89 -6.44 -17.64
C LEU A 113 20.02 -7.06 -19.03
N ASN A 114 21.20 -7.59 -19.34
CA ASN A 114 21.29 -8.59 -20.39
C ASN A 114 20.60 -9.86 -19.89
N GLN A 115 19.87 -10.56 -20.76
CA GLN A 115 19.22 -11.83 -20.48
C GLN A 115 20.16 -12.83 -19.78
N ALA A 116 21.40 -12.93 -20.27
CA ALA A 116 22.45 -13.78 -19.70
C ALA A 116 22.86 -13.42 -18.26
N LEU A 117 22.60 -12.19 -17.83
CA LEU A 117 22.98 -11.65 -16.51
C LEU A 117 21.79 -11.55 -15.54
N SER A 118 20.63 -12.05 -15.91
CA SER A 118 19.40 -11.95 -15.12
C SER A 118 19.51 -12.49 -13.70
N HIS A 119 20.31 -13.52 -13.46
CA HIS A 119 20.59 -14.04 -12.11
C HIS A 119 21.19 -13.00 -11.17
N ARG A 120 21.86 -11.98 -11.71
CA ARG A 120 22.40 -10.87 -10.91
C ARG A 120 21.30 -10.07 -10.24
N ALA A 121 20.09 -10.01 -10.81
CA ALA A 121 18.98 -9.25 -10.25
C ALA A 121 18.68 -9.64 -8.79
N PHE A 122 18.90 -10.91 -8.42
CA PHE A 122 18.69 -11.39 -7.05
C PHE A 122 19.89 -11.21 -6.11
N HIS A 123 21.08 -10.99 -6.66
CA HIS A 123 22.32 -10.84 -5.88
C HIS A 123 22.68 -9.37 -5.69
N LEU A 124 22.13 -8.49 -6.53
CA LEU A 124 22.26 -7.05 -6.41
C LEU A 124 21.26 -6.59 -5.34
N GLY A 125 21.72 -5.79 -4.38
CA GLY A 125 20.86 -5.30 -3.30
C GLY A 125 19.88 -4.23 -3.77
N ALA A 126 19.15 -3.63 -2.83
CA ALA A 126 18.19 -2.58 -3.12
C ALA A 126 18.83 -1.33 -3.75
N VAL A 127 18.01 -0.57 -4.48
CA VAL A 127 18.37 0.78 -4.95
C VAL A 127 18.64 1.66 -3.73
N ARG A 128 19.78 2.36 -3.70
CA ARG A 128 20.07 3.31 -2.62
C ARG A 128 19.24 4.58 -2.84
N SER A 129 18.30 4.83 -1.96
CA SER A 129 17.38 5.96 -2.02
C SER A 129 17.07 6.47 -0.63
N VAL A 130 16.61 7.72 -0.53
CA VAL A 130 16.11 8.32 0.73
C VAL A 130 14.82 7.62 1.17
N ALA A 131 13.93 7.36 0.21
CA ALA A 131 12.69 6.63 0.43
C ALA A 131 12.27 5.89 -0.84
N GLN A 132 11.53 4.79 -0.68
CA GLN A 132 10.86 4.08 -1.76
C GLN A 132 9.35 4.31 -1.65
N SER A 133 8.74 4.91 -2.67
CA SER A 133 7.31 5.24 -2.73
C SER A 133 6.48 4.25 -3.53
N SER A 134 7.11 3.25 -4.16
CA SER A 134 6.43 2.14 -4.82
C SER A 134 7.38 0.96 -4.94
N LEU A 135 6.87 -0.26 -4.71
CA LEU A 135 7.68 -1.48 -4.77
C LEU A 135 8.04 -1.88 -6.20
N GLY A 136 9.23 -2.47 -6.35
CA GLY A 136 9.72 -3.05 -7.60
C GLY A 136 9.33 -4.51 -7.81
N VAL A 137 9.70 -5.05 -8.97
CA VAL A 137 9.46 -6.45 -9.38
C VAL A 137 10.06 -7.45 -8.40
N LEU A 138 11.23 -7.16 -7.84
CA LEU A 138 11.92 -8.06 -6.91
C LEU A 138 11.18 -8.21 -5.57
N GLN A 139 10.31 -7.27 -5.25
CA GLN A 139 9.49 -7.25 -4.03
C GLN A 139 8.05 -7.72 -4.30
N ALA A 140 7.73 -8.07 -5.55
CA ALA A 140 6.40 -8.51 -5.94
C ALA A 140 6.09 -9.92 -5.39
N PRO A 141 4.89 -10.14 -4.80
CA PRO A 141 4.45 -11.46 -4.35
C PRO A 141 4.49 -12.53 -5.46
N TYR A 142 4.78 -13.78 -5.10
CA TYR A 142 4.84 -14.87 -6.08
C TYR A 142 4.30 -16.18 -5.50
N GLY A 143 3.80 -17.05 -6.38
CA GLY A 143 3.24 -18.34 -6.00
C GLY A 143 1.87 -18.21 -5.36
N GLN A 144 1.80 -17.66 -4.15
CA GLN A 144 0.57 -17.33 -3.43
C GLN A 144 0.52 -15.83 -3.18
N ALA A 145 -0.59 -15.18 -3.53
CA ALA A 145 -0.74 -13.75 -3.30
C ALA A 145 -2.18 -13.39 -2.96
N ALA A 146 -2.34 -12.36 -2.14
CA ALA A 146 -3.62 -11.70 -1.96
C ALA A 146 -3.76 -10.61 -3.02
N VAL A 147 -4.82 -10.67 -3.81
CA VAL A 147 -5.13 -9.65 -4.82
C VAL A 147 -6.28 -8.82 -4.30
N CYS A 148 -6.08 -7.51 -4.27
CA CYS A 148 -7.05 -6.54 -3.78
C CYS A 148 -7.45 -5.59 -4.92
N PHE A 149 -8.74 -5.57 -5.23
CA PHE A 149 -9.36 -4.58 -6.13
C PHE A 149 -10.05 -3.52 -5.28
N MET A 150 -9.57 -2.29 -5.37
CA MET A 150 -10.19 -1.13 -4.76
C MET A 150 -10.71 -0.22 -5.88
N ASN A 151 -11.99 0.13 -5.86
CA ASN A 151 -12.61 0.87 -6.96
C ASN A 151 -13.49 2.01 -6.44
N ALA A 152 -13.24 3.23 -6.93
CA ALA A 152 -14.13 4.36 -6.72
C ALA A 152 -15.44 4.18 -7.51
N VAL A 153 -16.56 4.49 -6.86
CA VAL A 153 -17.92 4.35 -7.38
C VAL A 153 -18.36 5.68 -7.98
N GLY A 154 -18.98 5.63 -9.16
CA GLY A 154 -19.55 6.82 -9.80
C GLY A 154 -18.54 7.72 -10.51
N VAL A 155 -17.31 7.27 -10.77
CA VAL A 155 -16.27 8.08 -11.43
C VAL A 155 -16.74 8.66 -12.77
N GLY A 156 -17.34 7.85 -13.64
CA GLY A 156 -17.83 8.35 -14.93
C GLY A 156 -18.96 9.39 -14.81
N ILE A 157 -19.72 9.38 -13.71
CA ILE A 157 -20.73 10.42 -13.43
C ILE A 157 -20.01 11.72 -13.01
N LEU A 158 -19.02 11.61 -12.13
CA LEU A 158 -18.23 12.76 -11.66
C LEU A 158 -17.44 13.40 -12.80
N GLU A 159 -16.86 12.60 -13.69
CA GLU A 159 -16.14 13.08 -14.87
C GLU A 159 -17.06 13.82 -15.84
N ALA A 160 -18.28 13.32 -16.06
CA ALA A 160 -19.27 13.99 -16.89
C ALA A 160 -19.81 15.29 -16.25
N TRP A 161 -19.88 15.33 -14.92
CA TRP A 161 -20.35 16.48 -14.17
C TRP A 161 -19.30 17.61 -14.11
N ASN A 162 -18.07 17.30 -13.67
CA ASN A 162 -16.99 18.28 -13.55
C ASN A 162 -15.61 17.58 -13.70
N PRO A 163 -15.05 17.55 -14.92
CA PRO A 163 -13.80 16.83 -15.19
C PRO A 163 -12.59 17.31 -14.37
N PRO A 164 -12.34 18.63 -14.21
CA PRO A 164 -11.28 19.12 -13.34
C PRO A 164 -11.40 18.66 -11.87
N VAL A 165 -12.59 18.74 -11.29
CA VAL A 165 -12.84 18.32 -9.89
C VAL A 165 -12.68 16.81 -9.75
N ALA A 166 -13.22 16.03 -10.70
CA ALA A 166 -13.05 14.58 -10.73
C ALA A 166 -11.57 14.19 -10.80
N ALA A 167 -10.79 14.81 -11.69
CA ALA A 167 -9.36 14.55 -11.82
C ALA A 167 -8.58 14.89 -10.54
N ALA A 168 -8.90 16.02 -9.89
CA ALA A 168 -8.28 16.40 -8.62
C ALA A 168 -8.60 15.40 -7.49
N ALA A 169 -9.86 14.99 -7.39
CA ALA A 169 -10.30 14.00 -6.40
C ALA A 169 -9.66 12.63 -6.62
N LEU A 170 -9.62 12.15 -7.87
CA LEU A 170 -8.95 10.88 -8.22
C LEU A 170 -7.47 10.93 -7.87
N LYS A 171 -6.78 12.04 -8.13
CA LYS A 171 -5.37 12.23 -7.77
C LYS A 171 -5.15 12.13 -6.25
N LEU A 172 -6.00 12.79 -5.44
CA LEU A 172 -5.93 12.71 -3.97
C LEU A 172 -6.15 11.28 -3.47
N TYR A 173 -7.18 10.61 -3.99
CA TYR A 173 -7.49 9.22 -3.65
C TYR A 173 -6.34 8.27 -4.01
N GLN A 174 -5.83 8.34 -5.25
CA GLN A 174 -4.74 7.48 -5.71
C GLN A 174 -3.46 7.71 -4.90
N GLY A 175 -3.12 8.98 -4.61
CA GLY A 175 -1.97 9.31 -3.77
C GLY A 175 -2.11 8.75 -2.36
N CYS A 176 -3.30 8.85 -1.75
CA CYS A 176 -3.60 8.25 -0.45
C CYS A 176 -3.47 6.73 -0.47
N ALA A 177 -4.07 6.08 -1.47
CA ALA A 177 -4.01 4.63 -1.63
C ALA A 177 -2.57 4.12 -1.81
N GLN A 178 -1.75 4.81 -2.61
CA GLN A 178 -0.34 4.48 -2.83
C GLN A 178 0.52 4.71 -1.58
N ALA A 179 0.30 5.80 -0.86
CA ALA A 179 1.01 6.07 0.40
C ALA A 179 0.71 4.99 1.45
N ALA A 180 -0.56 4.61 1.61
CA ALA A 180 -0.95 3.50 2.47
C ALA A 180 -0.36 2.18 1.97
N LEU A 181 -0.36 1.94 0.65
CA LEU A 181 0.15 0.69 0.05
C LEU A 181 1.59 0.40 0.43
N CYS A 182 2.45 1.43 0.41
CA CYS A 182 3.85 1.31 0.79
C CYS A 182 4.04 0.93 2.25
N GLN A 183 3.21 1.47 3.15
CA GLN A 183 3.26 1.16 4.56
C GLN A 183 2.89 -0.30 4.87
N HIS A 184 2.04 -0.90 4.03
CA HIS A 184 1.61 -2.30 4.18
C HIS A 184 2.39 -3.27 3.27
N GLY A 185 3.45 -2.82 2.61
CA GLY A 185 4.31 -3.68 1.77
C GLY A 185 3.60 -4.27 0.55
N GLY A 186 2.64 -3.55 -0.04
CA GLY A 186 1.91 -3.99 -1.21
C GLY A 186 2.57 -3.61 -2.54
N TYR A 187 2.43 -4.48 -3.53
CA TYR A 187 2.90 -4.25 -4.90
C TYR A 187 1.77 -3.65 -5.75
N LEU A 188 1.97 -2.44 -6.27
CA LEU A 188 1.01 -1.77 -7.14
C LEU A 188 1.06 -2.36 -8.56
N MET A 189 -0.06 -2.91 -9.03
CA MET A 189 -0.19 -3.37 -10.42
C MET A 189 -0.68 -2.22 -11.30
N GLU A 190 -1.79 -1.60 -10.90
CA GLU A 190 -2.50 -0.61 -11.71
C GLU A 190 -3.18 0.42 -10.81
N ALA A 191 -3.08 1.68 -11.19
CA ALA A 191 -3.81 2.80 -10.59
C ALA A 191 -4.27 3.72 -11.73
N VAL A 192 -5.51 3.55 -12.16
CA VAL A 192 -6.09 4.27 -13.31
C VAL A 192 -7.53 4.62 -12.98
N ASP A 193 -7.92 5.86 -13.24
CA ASP A 193 -9.22 6.42 -12.91
C ASP A 193 -9.59 6.12 -11.45
N GLY A 194 -10.69 5.39 -11.20
CA GLY A 194 -11.10 4.95 -9.87
C GLY A 194 -10.46 3.65 -9.36
N LEU A 195 -9.75 2.90 -10.21
CA LEU A 195 -9.23 1.58 -9.88
C LEU A 195 -7.85 1.69 -9.24
N CYS A 196 -7.67 1.07 -8.08
CA CYS A 196 -6.37 0.73 -7.49
C CYS A 196 -6.30 -0.79 -7.30
N LEU A 197 -5.37 -1.41 -8.01
CA LEU A 197 -5.15 -2.85 -8.05
C LEU A 197 -3.77 -3.18 -7.47
N ALA A 198 -3.75 -3.98 -6.41
CA ALA A 198 -2.53 -4.32 -5.69
C ALA A 198 -2.45 -5.80 -5.30
N ALA A 199 -1.22 -6.30 -5.17
CA ALA A 199 -0.88 -7.65 -4.72
C ALA A 199 -0.10 -7.59 -3.41
N PHE A 200 -0.38 -8.53 -2.51
CA PHE A 200 0.29 -8.66 -1.22
C PHE A 200 0.76 -10.08 -0.98
N GLY A 201 1.89 -10.24 -0.30
CA GLY A 201 2.36 -11.55 0.16
C GLY A 201 1.49 -12.09 1.30
N SER A 202 0.87 -11.21 2.08
CA SER A 202 -0.04 -11.54 3.18
C SER A 202 -1.45 -11.00 2.92
N PRO A 203 -2.51 -11.82 3.09
CA PRO A 203 -3.89 -11.35 3.01
C PRO A 203 -4.25 -10.40 4.15
N ALA A 204 -3.60 -10.49 5.32
CA ALA A 204 -3.80 -9.54 6.41
C ALA A 204 -3.29 -8.13 6.05
N ALA A 205 -2.16 -8.03 5.34
CA ALA A 205 -1.66 -6.77 4.83
C ALA A 205 -2.62 -6.12 3.81
N ALA A 206 -3.24 -6.93 2.94
CA ALA A 206 -4.25 -6.46 1.99
C ALA A 206 -5.49 -5.88 2.69
N VAL A 207 -5.96 -6.54 3.76
CA VAL A 207 -7.09 -6.07 4.57
C VAL A 207 -6.74 -4.78 5.31
N ARG A 208 -5.55 -4.71 5.93
CA ARG A 208 -5.07 -3.51 6.61
C ARG A 208 -4.95 -2.33 5.64
N TRP A 209 -4.34 -2.54 4.47
CA TRP A 209 -4.27 -1.52 3.42
C TRP A 209 -5.63 -0.99 3.01
N ALA A 210 -6.60 -1.89 2.77
CA ALA A 210 -7.94 -1.51 2.37
C ALA A 210 -8.64 -0.64 3.43
N LEU A 211 -8.61 -1.07 4.69
CA LEU A 211 -9.24 -0.35 5.79
C LEU A 211 -8.55 0.99 6.06
N ASP A 212 -7.22 1.00 6.10
CA ASP A 212 -6.41 2.21 6.32
C ASP A 212 -6.66 3.25 5.22
N THR A 213 -6.71 2.83 3.95
CA THR A 213 -7.05 3.73 2.83
C THR A 213 -8.44 4.33 2.99
N LEU A 214 -9.45 3.52 3.33
CA LEU A 214 -10.81 4.01 3.56
C LEU A 214 -10.88 4.99 4.74
N THR A 215 -10.15 4.72 5.84
CA THR A 215 -10.08 5.63 6.99
C THR A 215 -9.44 6.96 6.61
N ARG A 216 -8.29 6.94 5.93
CA ARG A 216 -7.60 8.17 5.48
C ARG A 216 -8.44 8.97 4.49
N CYS A 217 -9.21 8.31 3.62
CA CYS A 217 -10.11 9.00 2.69
C CYS A 217 -11.11 9.92 3.40
N LEU A 218 -11.51 9.64 4.64
CA LEU A 218 -12.42 10.50 5.39
C LEU A 218 -11.79 11.86 5.73
N GLU A 219 -10.46 11.90 5.88
CA GLU A 219 -9.70 13.06 6.34
C GLU A 219 -9.06 13.86 5.19
N LEU A 220 -9.13 13.37 3.96
CA LEU A 220 -8.52 14.06 2.81
C LEU A 220 -9.16 15.44 2.57
N ASP A 221 -8.35 16.37 2.07
CA ASP A 221 -8.78 17.71 1.65
C ASP A 221 -9.49 17.65 0.29
N TRP A 222 -10.67 17.02 0.28
CA TRP A 222 -11.50 16.91 -0.91
C TRP A 222 -11.88 18.30 -1.46
N PRO A 223 -11.96 18.48 -2.79
CA PRO A 223 -12.51 19.69 -3.37
C PRO A 223 -13.90 19.99 -2.79
N PRO A 224 -14.20 21.23 -2.38
CA PRO A 224 -15.47 21.56 -1.75
C PRO A 224 -16.65 21.24 -2.66
N GLU A 225 -16.50 21.42 -3.97
CA GLU A 225 -17.53 21.11 -4.96
C GLU A 225 -17.89 19.61 -4.97
N LEU A 226 -16.92 18.73 -4.72
CA LEU A 226 -17.18 17.30 -4.61
C LEU A 226 -18.04 16.98 -3.39
N LEU A 227 -17.84 17.70 -2.28
CA LEU A 227 -18.57 17.49 -1.04
C LEU A 227 -20.02 18.00 -1.11
N GLU A 228 -20.34 18.86 -2.08
CA GLU A 228 -21.71 19.28 -2.37
C GLU A 228 -22.46 18.27 -3.25
N HIS A 229 -21.75 17.38 -3.93
CA HIS A 229 -22.35 16.34 -4.77
C HIS A 229 -22.77 15.12 -3.94
N GLU A 230 -23.93 14.52 -4.23
CA GLU A 230 -24.46 13.29 -3.60
C GLU A 230 -23.47 12.10 -3.56
N LEU A 231 -22.50 12.05 -4.49
CA LEU A 231 -21.48 11.00 -4.55
C LEU A 231 -20.26 11.30 -3.67
N GLY A 232 -20.12 12.52 -3.16
CA GLY A 232 -19.00 12.99 -2.37
C GLY A 232 -19.38 13.56 -0.99
N GLU A 233 -20.66 13.77 -0.73
CA GLU A 233 -21.16 14.40 0.49
C GLU A 233 -20.68 13.75 1.80
N ALA A 234 -20.70 14.52 2.89
CA ALA A 234 -20.45 13.99 4.22
C ALA A 234 -21.73 13.31 4.74
N VAL A 235 -21.63 12.05 5.13
CA VAL A 235 -22.73 11.29 5.74
C VAL A 235 -22.35 10.95 7.17
N GLU A 236 -23.14 11.44 8.12
CA GLU A 236 -22.89 11.25 9.55
C GLU A 236 -24.01 10.46 10.22
N LEU A 237 -23.62 9.59 11.17
CA LEU A 237 -24.55 8.97 12.10
C LEU A 237 -24.59 9.78 13.38
N MET A 238 -25.78 10.28 13.74
CA MET A 238 -26.04 10.86 15.05
C MET A 238 -26.51 9.77 16.00
N SER A 239 -25.73 9.49 17.04
CA SER A 239 -26.16 8.64 18.15
C SER A 239 -26.35 9.49 19.41
N VAL A 240 -27.54 9.40 20.00
CA VAL A 240 -27.84 10.02 21.30
C VAL A 240 -27.71 8.91 22.33
N ASN A 241 -26.64 8.92 23.13
CA ASN A 241 -26.54 8.02 24.27
C ASN A 241 -27.50 8.51 25.36
N SER A 242 -28.66 7.86 25.49
CA SER A 242 -29.64 8.13 26.53
C SER A 242 -29.42 7.28 27.79
N GLN A 243 -28.17 6.99 28.19
CA GLN A 243 -27.91 6.32 29.47
C GLN A 243 -26.59 6.78 30.11
N GLY A 244 -26.68 7.31 31.33
CA GLY A 244 -25.52 7.61 32.17
C GLY A 244 -25.82 8.59 33.31
N THR A 245 -26.62 8.19 34.30
CA THR A 245 -26.52 8.79 35.64
C THR A 245 -25.15 8.42 36.20
N THR A 246 -24.20 9.35 36.17
CA THR A 246 -22.91 9.18 36.82
C THR A 246 -23.08 9.24 38.34
N SER A 247 -23.11 8.10 39.01
CA SER A 247 -22.71 8.05 40.42
C SER A 247 -21.19 8.21 40.48
N LEU A 248 -20.72 9.29 41.10
CA LEU A 248 -19.29 9.53 41.33
C LEU A 248 -18.63 8.31 42.01
N PRO A 249 -17.44 7.86 41.58
CA PRO A 249 -16.71 6.82 42.29
C PRO A 249 -16.21 7.36 43.62
N ALA A 250 -16.63 6.73 44.71
CA ALA A 250 -16.17 7.00 46.06
C ALA A 250 -14.77 6.42 46.28
N THR A 251 -13.71 7.08 45.80
CA THR A 251 -12.33 6.83 46.26
C THR A 251 -11.41 7.98 45.89
N ALA A 252 -11.06 8.82 46.87
CA ALA A 252 -9.75 9.45 46.98
C ALA A 252 -9.62 10.07 48.39
N THR A 253 -9.33 9.22 49.38
CA THR A 253 -8.82 9.67 50.66
C THR A 253 -7.32 9.94 50.54
N SER A 254 -6.87 11.01 51.20
CA SER A 254 -5.52 11.23 51.76
C SER A 254 -4.44 11.89 50.88
N LEU A 255 -4.07 13.11 51.30
CA LEU A 255 -2.73 13.73 51.51
C LEU A 255 -2.87 15.25 51.17
N ALA A 256 -2.50 16.25 51.98
CA ALA A 256 -1.80 16.35 53.25
C ALA A 256 -2.10 17.72 53.90
N ARG A 257 -1.76 17.82 55.19
CA ARG A 257 -1.86 18.98 56.10
C ARG A 257 -1.20 20.28 55.60
N ALA A 258 -1.82 21.42 55.91
CA ALA A 258 -1.13 22.58 56.49
C ALA A 258 -2.13 23.45 57.28
N SER A 259 -1.77 23.75 58.53
CA SER A 259 -2.52 24.50 59.53
C SER A 259 -2.68 25.99 59.21
N CYS A 260 -3.76 26.60 59.70
CA CYS A 260 -3.73 27.86 60.46
C CYS A 260 -5.04 28.01 61.26
N GLU A 261 -4.91 28.55 62.47
CA GLU A 261 -5.89 28.63 63.56
C GLU A 261 -7.00 29.69 63.37
N GLY A 262 -8.15 29.50 64.05
CA GLY A 262 -8.98 30.64 64.50
C GLY A 262 -10.52 30.47 64.59
N LEU A 263 -11.01 29.95 65.73
CA LEU A 263 -12.24 30.36 66.49
C LEU A 263 -13.67 30.06 65.94
N PRO A 264 -14.73 30.04 66.81
CA PRO A 264 -15.62 28.88 66.92
C PRO A 264 -17.13 29.14 66.64
N GLU A 265 -17.85 28.03 66.50
CA GLU A 265 -19.25 27.79 66.93
C GLU A 265 -20.40 28.60 66.28
N LEU A 266 -21.15 27.92 65.38
CA LEU A 266 -22.63 27.93 65.38
C LEU A 266 -23.16 26.82 64.46
N ALA A 267 -23.72 25.80 65.09
CA ALA A 267 -24.42 24.69 64.44
C ALA A 267 -25.71 25.19 63.76
N GLY A 268 -25.62 25.52 62.48
CA GLY A 268 -26.75 25.80 61.60
C GLY A 268 -27.11 24.56 60.77
N ARG A 269 -28.34 24.09 60.95
CA ARG A 269 -28.99 22.96 60.26
C ARG A 269 -28.92 23.11 58.73
N ALA A 270 -27.90 22.53 58.08
CA ALA A 270 -27.81 22.46 56.63
C ALA A 270 -28.54 21.20 56.13
N THR A 271 -29.70 21.39 55.50
CA THR A 271 -30.34 20.39 54.63
C THR A 271 -29.38 19.95 53.51
N PRO A 272 -29.35 18.67 53.11
CA PRO A 272 -28.50 18.23 52.02
C PRO A 272 -28.91 18.97 50.72
N PRO A 273 -27.97 19.41 49.88
CA PRO A 273 -28.31 19.95 48.58
C PRO A 273 -28.95 18.84 47.75
N ALA A 274 -30.11 19.13 47.17
CA ALA A 274 -30.74 18.23 46.21
C ALA A 274 -29.72 17.95 45.09
N ALA A 275 -29.31 16.68 44.95
CA ALA A 275 -28.50 16.24 43.84
C ALA A 275 -29.33 16.34 42.55
N SER A 276 -29.34 17.51 41.92
CA SER A 276 -29.82 17.66 40.55
C SER A 276 -28.81 16.97 39.64
N GLY A 277 -28.99 15.67 39.42
CA GLY A 277 -28.25 14.93 38.42
C GLY A 277 -28.55 15.54 37.05
N ARG A 278 -27.65 16.38 36.53
CA ARG A 278 -27.70 16.81 35.13
C ARG A 278 -27.37 15.60 34.28
N VAL A 279 -28.39 15.06 33.61
CA VAL A 279 -28.21 14.08 32.54
C VAL A 279 -27.60 14.84 31.36
N TYR A 280 -26.32 14.62 31.10
CA TYR A 280 -25.69 15.11 29.87
C TYR A 280 -26.04 14.11 28.75
N GLN A 281 -26.86 14.54 27.79
CA GLN A 281 -27.00 13.81 26.53
C GLN A 281 -25.74 14.05 25.71
N LEU A 282 -24.85 13.06 25.67
CA LEU A 282 -23.73 13.06 24.74
C LEU A 282 -24.26 12.71 23.34
N GLN A 283 -24.31 13.71 22.47
CA GLN A 283 -24.50 13.52 21.03
C GLN A 283 -23.15 13.13 20.44
N VAL A 284 -23.04 11.88 19.97
CA VAL A 284 -21.85 11.39 19.27
C VAL A 284 -22.14 11.43 17.77
N HIS A 285 -21.45 12.31 17.06
CA HIS A 285 -21.44 12.34 15.60
C HIS A 285 -20.35 11.40 15.09
N LYS A 286 -20.72 10.42 14.26
CA LYS A 286 -19.77 9.53 13.61
C LYS A 286 -19.84 9.70 12.10
N LEU A 287 -18.77 10.25 11.51
CA LEU A 287 -18.63 10.36 10.06
C LEU A 287 -18.51 8.95 9.45
N LEU A 288 -19.43 8.62 8.53
CA LEU A 288 -19.49 7.33 7.84
C LEU A 288 -18.85 7.41 6.45
N PHE A 289 -19.14 8.49 5.72
CA PHE A 289 -18.64 8.72 4.38
C PHE A 289 -18.29 10.18 4.19
N ARG A 290 -17.23 10.45 3.43
CA ARG A 290 -16.84 11.79 2.97
C ARG A 290 -15.93 11.64 1.75
N GLY A 291 -16.19 12.43 0.70
CA GLY A 291 -15.47 12.35 -0.57
C GLY A 291 -15.76 11.08 -1.37
N LEU A 292 -14.81 10.66 -2.21
CA LEU A 292 -15.02 9.55 -3.15
C LEU A 292 -15.45 8.26 -2.44
N ARG A 293 -16.51 7.64 -2.96
CA ARG A 293 -17.00 6.36 -2.45
C ARG A 293 -16.17 5.22 -3.01
N VAL A 294 -15.54 4.44 -2.15
CA VAL A 294 -14.65 3.36 -2.56
C VAL A 294 -15.18 2.01 -2.07
N LYS A 295 -15.09 0.99 -2.90
CA LYS A 295 -15.44 -0.40 -2.55
C LYS A 295 -14.26 -1.33 -2.80
N VAL A 296 -14.15 -2.39 -2.01
CA VAL A 296 -12.98 -3.27 -2.03
C VAL A 296 -13.37 -4.75 -2.12
N GLY A 297 -12.63 -5.51 -2.93
CA GLY A 297 -12.72 -6.97 -2.99
C GLY A 297 -11.36 -7.65 -2.94
N ILE A 298 -11.25 -8.65 -2.05
CA ILE A 298 -10.01 -9.37 -1.74
C ILE A 298 -10.21 -10.87 -1.93
N ASP A 299 -9.26 -11.53 -2.58
CA ASP A 299 -9.12 -12.99 -2.61
C ASP A 299 -7.63 -13.35 -2.40
N TYR A 300 -7.38 -14.58 -1.94
CA TYR A 300 -6.05 -15.09 -1.66
C TYR A 300 -5.91 -16.49 -2.26
N GLY A 301 -4.79 -16.75 -2.92
CA GLY A 301 -4.50 -18.06 -3.46
C GLY A 301 -3.40 -18.06 -4.51
N PRO A 302 -3.31 -19.15 -5.30
CA PRO A 302 -2.21 -19.30 -6.23
C PRO A 302 -2.35 -18.33 -7.41
N VAL A 303 -1.25 -17.67 -7.74
CA VAL A 303 -1.17 -16.69 -8.84
C VAL A 303 -0.10 -17.09 -9.85
N HIS A 304 -0.40 -16.85 -11.12
CA HIS A 304 0.60 -16.88 -12.18
C HIS A 304 1.12 -15.45 -12.37
N ALA A 305 2.42 -15.26 -12.27
CA ALA A 305 3.09 -13.98 -12.40
C ALA A 305 4.00 -14.04 -13.63
N ASP A 306 3.93 -13.04 -14.50
CA ASP A 306 4.81 -12.90 -15.67
C ASP A 306 5.38 -11.49 -15.73
N LEU A 307 6.63 -11.34 -16.18
CA LEU A 307 7.18 -10.01 -16.44
C LEU A 307 6.66 -9.48 -17.78
N HIS A 308 6.12 -8.26 -17.77
CA HIS A 308 5.65 -7.61 -18.99
C HIS A 308 6.79 -6.86 -19.67
N ALA A 309 7.13 -7.25 -20.90
CA ALA A 309 8.28 -6.72 -21.65
C ALA A 309 8.24 -5.19 -21.82
N VAL A 310 7.05 -4.62 -22.06
CA VAL A 310 6.88 -3.19 -22.35
C VAL A 310 6.89 -2.32 -21.09
N THR A 311 6.44 -2.83 -19.95
CA THR A 311 6.33 -2.03 -18.72
C THR A 311 7.41 -2.38 -17.70
N GLY A 312 8.12 -3.50 -17.90
CA GLY A 312 9.05 -4.06 -16.93
C GLY A 312 8.41 -4.39 -15.59
N ARG A 313 7.08 -4.55 -15.52
CA ARG A 313 6.30 -4.82 -14.29
C ARG A 313 5.75 -6.25 -14.28
N VAL A 314 5.40 -6.75 -13.10
CA VAL A 314 4.77 -8.06 -12.95
C VAL A 314 3.29 -7.97 -13.32
N MET A 315 2.86 -8.84 -14.21
CA MET A 315 1.46 -9.08 -14.54
C MET A 315 1.00 -10.34 -13.83
N TYR A 316 -0.08 -10.22 -13.07
CA TYR A 316 -0.72 -11.35 -12.42
C TYR A 316 -1.88 -11.87 -13.24
N ARG A 317 -2.05 -13.19 -13.27
CA ARG A 317 -3.19 -13.88 -13.88
C ARG A 317 -3.65 -15.00 -12.98
N GLY A 318 -4.93 -15.33 -13.07
CA GLY A 318 -5.49 -16.51 -12.43
C GLY A 318 -6.85 -16.31 -11.80
N LYS A 319 -7.33 -17.37 -11.15
CA LYS A 319 -8.66 -17.40 -10.52
C LYS A 319 -8.79 -16.37 -9.40
N VAL A 320 -7.71 -16.12 -8.66
CA VAL A 320 -7.66 -15.16 -7.55
C VAL A 320 -8.01 -13.75 -8.04
N MET A 321 -7.32 -13.28 -9.09
CA MET A 321 -7.59 -11.98 -9.70
C MET A 321 -9.05 -11.84 -10.16
N ASN A 322 -9.57 -12.85 -10.89
CA ASN A 322 -10.95 -12.85 -11.35
C ASN A 322 -11.95 -12.83 -10.19
N ARG A 323 -11.68 -13.58 -9.11
CA ARG A 323 -12.54 -13.62 -7.94
C ARG A 323 -12.51 -12.31 -7.16
N SER A 324 -11.35 -11.73 -6.90
CA SER A 324 -11.22 -10.42 -6.25
C SER A 324 -12.00 -9.33 -6.99
N ALA A 325 -11.88 -9.30 -8.32
CA ALA A 325 -12.63 -8.35 -9.15
C ALA A 325 -14.16 -8.53 -9.03
N ARG A 326 -14.64 -9.79 -9.00
CA ARG A 326 -16.08 -10.07 -8.82
C ARG A 326 -16.56 -9.72 -7.42
N ILE A 327 -15.76 -10.00 -6.39
CA ILE A 327 -16.08 -9.62 -5.01
C ILE A 327 -16.19 -8.09 -4.88
N CYS A 328 -15.22 -7.36 -5.45
CA CYS A 328 -15.25 -5.89 -5.50
C CYS A 328 -16.48 -5.38 -6.27
N GLY A 329 -16.84 -6.05 -7.37
CA GLY A 329 -18.05 -5.77 -8.13
C GLY A 329 -19.33 -5.86 -7.30
N SER A 330 -19.42 -6.84 -6.39
CA SER A 330 -20.57 -7.07 -5.52
C SER A 330 -20.60 -6.24 -4.23
N ALA A 331 -19.44 -5.75 -3.77
CA ALA A 331 -19.35 -4.89 -2.60
C ALA A 331 -20.08 -3.55 -2.83
N LYS A 332 -20.64 -2.98 -1.76
CA LYS A 332 -21.17 -1.60 -1.75
C LYS A 332 -20.10 -0.60 -1.35
N SER A 333 -20.36 0.68 -1.58
CA SER A 333 -19.52 1.79 -1.13
C SER A 333 -19.16 1.71 0.35
N GLY A 334 -17.88 1.91 0.66
CA GLY A 334 -17.27 1.79 2.00
C GLY A 334 -17.09 0.37 2.52
N GLN A 335 -17.42 -0.65 1.74
CA GLN A 335 -17.29 -2.04 2.19
C GLN A 335 -15.99 -2.67 1.71
N VAL A 336 -15.37 -3.44 2.60
CA VAL A 336 -14.25 -4.34 2.28
C VAL A 336 -14.76 -5.77 2.35
N TRP A 337 -14.84 -6.42 1.19
CA TRP A 337 -15.25 -7.82 1.11
C TRP A 337 -14.03 -8.70 0.83
N ALA A 338 -13.96 -9.83 1.52
CA ALA A 338 -12.93 -10.83 1.32
C ALA A 338 -13.57 -12.20 1.08
N SER A 339 -12.92 -13.03 0.27
CA SER A 339 -13.30 -14.43 0.18
C SER A 339 -13.08 -15.14 1.52
N SER A 340 -13.77 -16.27 1.72
CA SER A 340 -13.52 -17.10 2.90
C SER A 340 -12.05 -17.53 2.99
N GLY A 341 -11.43 -17.93 1.88
CA GLY A 341 -10.02 -18.31 1.86
C GLY A 341 -9.08 -17.18 2.29
N ALA A 342 -9.34 -15.95 1.82
CA ALA A 342 -8.57 -14.77 2.24
C ALA A 342 -8.76 -14.45 3.72
N TRP A 343 -9.99 -14.50 4.23
CA TRP A 343 -10.27 -14.24 5.64
C TRP A 343 -9.59 -15.25 6.57
N HIS A 344 -9.74 -16.56 6.32
CA HIS A 344 -9.12 -17.59 7.17
C HIS A 344 -7.59 -17.47 7.17
N ALA A 345 -6.98 -17.17 6.01
CA ALA A 345 -5.55 -16.96 5.92
C ALA A 345 -5.08 -15.65 6.60
N ALA A 346 -5.93 -14.63 6.72
CA ALA A 346 -5.60 -13.37 7.37
C ALA A 346 -5.85 -13.37 8.88
N GLN A 347 -6.78 -14.17 9.38
CA GLN A 347 -7.34 -14.06 10.74
C GLN A 347 -6.26 -14.16 11.83
N HIS A 348 -5.31 -15.08 11.69
CA HIS A 348 -4.21 -15.23 12.64
C HIS A 348 -3.37 -13.95 12.74
N ASP A 349 -2.95 -13.39 11.60
CA ASP A 349 -2.08 -12.20 11.53
C ASP A 349 -2.82 -10.88 11.78
N LEU A 350 -4.15 -10.88 11.69
CA LEU A 350 -4.98 -9.75 12.11
C LEU A 350 -5.20 -9.76 13.63
N ASN A 351 -5.26 -10.94 14.25
CA ASN A 351 -5.43 -11.09 15.69
C ASN A 351 -4.11 -10.96 16.46
N ASN A 352 -3.03 -11.50 15.88
CA ASN A 352 -1.70 -11.44 16.45
C ASN A 352 -1.02 -10.19 15.93
N ARG A 353 -0.93 -9.17 16.78
CA ARG A 353 -0.31 -7.85 16.54
C ARG A 353 1.21 -7.91 16.29
N VAL A 354 1.72 -8.97 15.70
CA VAL A 354 3.13 -9.10 15.38
C VAL A 354 3.37 -8.34 14.09
N ASP A 355 3.87 -7.11 14.23
CA ASP A 355 4.51 -6.35 13.16
C ASP A 355 5.70 -7.16 12.62
N SER A 356 5.42 -8.15 11.77
CA SER A 356 6.45 -8.79 10.93
C SER A 356 6.63 -7.96 9.66
N LEU A 357 6.74 -6.64 9.81
CA LEU A 357 7.08 -5.69 8.76
C LEU A 357 8.31 -4.86 9.16
N SER A 358 9.29 -5.47 9.82
CA SER A 358 10.68 -5.07 9.55
C SER A 358 11.09 -5.76 8.24
N TYR A 359 10.67 -5.18 7.11
CA TYR A 359 11.46 -5.36 5.89
C TYR A 359 12.78 -4.64 6.16
N ASP A 360 13.78 -5.38 6.64
CA ASP A 360 15.17 -4.92 6.62
C ASP A 360 15.62 -5.01 5.16
N PRO A 361 15.77 -3.89 4.42
CA PRO A 361 16.63 -3.94 3.26
C PRO A 361 18.01 -4.27 3.82
N ALA A 362 18.62 -5.36 3.38
CA ALA A 362 19.99 -5.68 3.73
C ALA A 362 20.88 -4.43 3.53
N GLY A 363 21.27 -3.78 4.65
CA GLY A 363 22.28 -2.71 4.69
C GLY A 363 21.82 -1.27 5.02
N ALA A 364 20.95 -1.04 6.01
CA ALA A 364 20.74 0.30 6.60
C ALA A 364 20.96 0.32 8.12
N GLU A 365 22.16 -0.05 8.58
CA GLU A 365 22.63 0.33 9.90
C GLU A 365 23.02 1.83 9.88
N GLN A 366 22.19 2.66 10.51
CA GLN A 366 22.48 3.97 11.15
C GLN A 366 21.39 5.02 10.88
N ALA A 367 20.34 5.00 11.70
CA ALA A 367 19.61 6.18 12.17
C ALA A 367 18.68 5.76 13.34
N ALA A 368 19.25 5.30 14.44
CA ALA A 368 18.51 5.09 15.67
C ALA A 368 18.20 6.45 16.30
N GLY A 369 16.94 6.88 16.26
CA GLY A 369 16.57 8.14 16.90
C GLY A 369 15.19 8.73 16.56
N ARG A 370 14.12 7.92 16.57
CA ARG A 370 12.74 8.38 16.84
C ARG A 370 11.81 7.17 16.95
N MET A 371 11.58 6.71 18.18
CA MET A 371 10.43 5.87 18.48
C MET A 371 9.18 6.75 18.34
N SER A 372 8.56 6.71 17.15
CA SER A 372 7.18 7.18 17.02
C SER A 372 6.28 6.18 17.73
N SER A 373 5.46 6.63 18.67
CA SER A 373 4.47 5.78 19.34
C SER A 373 3.47 5.31 18.27
N VAL A 374 3.61 4.07 17.82
CA VAL A 374 2.67 3.46 16.89
C VAL A 374 1.32 3.35 17.61
N ALA A 375 0.38 4.21 17.25
CA ALA A 375 -1.00 4.08 17.69
C ALA A 375 -1.47 2.66 17.34
N ALA A 376 -1.99 1.93 18.34
CA ALA A 376 -2.38 0.54 18.16
C ALA A 376 -3.37 0.41 16.98
N ALA A 377 -3.01 -0.39 15.98
CA ALA A 377 -3.86 -0.60 14.80
C ALA A 377 -5.26 -1.09 15.24
N PRO A 378 -6.35 -0.55 14.66
CA PRO A 378 -7.71 -0.85 15.08
C PRO A 378 -8.02 -2.34 14.88
N LEU A 379 -8.81 -2.90 15.81
CA LEU A 379 -9.20 -4.31 15.78
C LEU A 379 -10.06 -4.59 14.55
N VAL A 380 -9.66 -5.56 13.73
CA VAL A 380 -10.39 -5.93 12.52
C VAL A 380 -11.39 -7.04 12.84
N ALA A 381 -12.67 -6.76 12.65
CA ALA A 381 -13.75 -7.72 12.75
C ALA A 381 -14.37 -7.99 11.37
N ALA A 382 -14.82 -9.21 11.13
CA ALA A 382 -15.55 -9.57 9.92
C ALA A 382 -16.91 -10.20 10.25
N THR A 383 -17.90 -9.85 9.44
CA THR A 383 -19.24 -10.44 9.48
C THR A 383 -19.36 -11.43 8.33
N ASN A 384 -19.79 -12.66 8.62
CA ASN A 384 -20.08 -13.64 7.57
C ASN A 384 -21.35 -13.22 6.82
N LEU A 385 -21.22 -12.91 5.52
CA LEU A 385 -22.31 -12.47 4.67
C LEU A 385 -23.07 -13.63 3.98
N GLY A 386 -22.67 -14.87 4.21
CA GLY A 386 -23.21 -16.06 3.56
C GLY A 386 -22.49 -16.40 2.24
N SER A 387 -23.13 -17.26 1.42
CA SER A 387 -22.57 -17.74 0.16
C SER A 387 -23.25 -17.06 -1.04
N PHE A 388 -22.44 -16.53 -1.96
CA PHE A 388 -22.92 -15.84 -3.16
C PHE A 388 -22.41 -16.52 -4.42
N LYS A 389 -23.28 -16.65 -5.44
CA LYS A 389 -22.87 -17.13 -6.76
C LYS A 389 -22.26 -15.97 -7.55
N LEU A 390 -20.94 -16.02 -7.76
CA LEU A 390 -20.24 -15.02 -8.56
C LEU A 390 -20.29 -15.38 -10.05
N LYS A 391 -20.71 -14.43 -10.89
CA LYS A 391 -20.84 -14.63 -12.34
C LYS A 391 -19.49 -15.05 -12.97
N GLY A 392 -19.50 -16.18 -13.69
CA GLY A 392 -18.34 -16.66 -14.45
C GLY A 392 -17.30 -17.43 -13.64
N ILE A 393 -17.53 -17.70 -12.35
CA ILE A 393 -16.62 -18.51 -11.52
C ILE A 393 -17.25 -19.87 -11.27
N LYS A 394 -16.66 -20.93 -11.84
CA LYS A 394 -17.02 -22.32 -11.48
C LYS A 394 -16.35 -22.65 -10.14
N VAL A 395 -17.15 -22.89 -9.11
CA VAL A 395 -16.66 -23.43 -7.83
C VAL A 395 -16.35 -24.91 -8.07
N GLN A 396 -15.08 -25.30 -7.93
CA GLN A 396 -14.77 -26.73 -7.79
C GLN A 396 -15.28 -27.15 -6.42
N ALA A 397 -16.17 -28.14 -6.37
CA ALA A 397 -16.65 -28.70 -5.13
C ALA A 397 -15.44 -29.24 -4.35
N THR A 398 -15.03 -28.52 -3.31
CA THR A 398 -14.14 -29.08 -2.30
C THR A 398 -14.94 -30.14 -1.55
N SER A 399 -14.59 -31.41 -1.70
CA SER A 399 -15.10 -32.49 -0.86
C SER A 399 -14.78 -32.16 0.59
N SER A 400 -15.80 -31.80 1.36
CA SER A 400 -15.72 -31.64 2.80
C SER A 400 -15.43 -33.02 3.45
N PRO A 401 -14.48 -33.15 4.40
CA PRO A 401 -14.24 -34.42 5.11
C PRO A 401 -15.24 -34.72 6.23
N HIS A 402 -16.40 -34.04 6.27
CA HIS A 402 -17.41 -34.25 7.30
C HIS A 402 -18.82 -34.18 6.71
N SER A 403 -19.23 -35.23 6.00
CA SER A 403 -20.63 -35.61 5.90
C SER A 403 -20.87 -36.79 6.84
N CYS A 404 -21.63 -36.53 7.91
CA CYS A 404 -22.20 -37.57 8.76
C CYS A 404 -23.13 -38.44 7.89
N PRO A 405 -23.02 -39.79 7.88
CA PRO A 405 -23.86 -40.61 7.02
C PRO A 405 -25.31 -40.53 7.51
N ALA A 406 -26.19 -40.10 6.62
CA ALA A 406 -27.63 -40.14 6.84
C ALA A 406 -28.06 -41.58 7.09
N GLN A 407 -28.69 -41.82 8.24
CA GLN A 407 -29.38 -43.06 8.54
C GLN A 407 -30.52 -43.24 7.54
N ASN A 408 -30.44 -44.30 6.73
CA ASN A 408 -31.59 -44.85 6.02
C ASN A 408 -32.65 -45.26 7.05
N LYS A 409 -33.77 -44.55 7.10
CA LYS A 409 -35.02 -45.11 7.63
C LYS A 409 -35.75 -45.77 6.47
N MET A 410 -35.70 -47.10 6.45
CA MET A 410 -36.85 -47.89 6.03
C MET A 410 -38.05 -47.52 6.92
N TRP A 411 -39.21 -47.41 6.28
CA TRP A 411 -40.58 -47.79 6.64
C TRP A 411 -41.52 -46.78 5.99
#